data_AF-A0A3P7NGY0-F1
#
_entry.id   AF-A0A3P7NGY0-F1
#
_cell.length_a   1.000
_cell.length_b   1.000
_cell.length_c   1.000
_cell.angle_alpha   90.00
_cell.angle_beta   90.00
_cell.angle_gamma   90.00
#
_symmetry.space_group_name_H-M   'P 1'
#
loop_
_entity.id
_entity.type
_entity.pdbx_description
1 polymer ?
#
loop_
_entity_poly.entity_id
_entity_poly.type
_entity_poly.pdbx_seq_one_letter_code
_entity_poly.pdbx_strand_id
1 'polypeptide(L)'
;MGILISLGSNSVRSTTEVSCQVSHYAQLAFLDVLVGREDWSDPKTKVFSKATNTMQILNFNTNHPIRHKISCVRTLYRRGEKHCSEPEDKVAENSTFDNFVNRCMLKRGDAASLEKAEVAKRNLRQEEARLKQSTDAFMQVEPQRIAMLQNAAEIECEYYRKAAEAFQELQTALTQIKELALSNPEVSHGTEDYIHTPRQEFAYSTVIESKFC
;
A
#
# COMPACT_ATOMS: atom_id res chain seq x y z
N MET A 1 23.82 42.65 3.44
CA MET A 1 22.70 42.63 2.48
C MET A 1 21.79 41.47 2.85
N GLY A 2 20.60 41.75 3.38
CA GLY A 2 19.60 40.71 3.68
C GLY A 2 18.70 40.51 2.47
N ILE A 3 18.51 39.26 2.04
CA ILE A 3 17.54 38.93 1.00
C ILE A 3 16.22 38.57 1.68
N LEU A 4 15.15 39.29 1.31
CA LEU A 4 13.78 39.06 1.75
C LEU A 4 13.18 37.97 0.86
N ILE A 5 12.92 36.76 1.39
CA ILE A 5 12.17 35.73 0.65
C ILE A 5 10.70 35.87 1.03
N SER A 6 9.88 36.38 0.11
CA SER A 6 8.42 36.43 0.25
C SER A 6 7.84 35.07 -0.16
N LEU A 7 7.39 34.27 0.80
CA LEU A 7 6.54 33.11 0.52
C LEU A 7 5.12 33.61 0.36
N GLY A 8 4.67 33.74 -0.89
CA GLY A 8 3.31 34.12 -1.22
C GLY A 8 2.32 33.04 -0.78
N SER A 9 1.73 33.18 0.40
CA SER A 9 0.47 32.55 0.76
C SER A 9 -0.56 33.65 0.94
N ASN A 10 -1.64 33.56 0.16
CA ASN A 10 -2.73 34.53 0.18
C ASN A 10 -3.27 34.73 1.60
N SER A 11 -3.42 36.01 1.95
CA SER A 11 -4.28 36.56 3.02
C SER A 11 -3.75 36.55 4.46
N VAL A 12 -3.76 37.77 5.01
CA VAL A 12 -3.54 38.23 6.38
C VAL A 12 -2.08 38.44 6.82
N ARG A 13 -1.81 39.70 7.14
CA ARG A 13 -0.53 40.38 7.33
C ARG A 13 0.03 40.08 8.73
N SER A 14 1.16 39.39 8.79
CA SER A 14 2.19 39.58 9.83
C SER A 14 3.52 39.08 9.26
N THR A 15 4.40 40.01 8.90
CA THR A 15 5.77 39.74 8.44
C THR A 15 6.59 39.19 9.61
N THR A 16 6.67 37.88 9.73
CA THR A 16 7.63 37.23 10.63
C THR A 16 8.99 37.22 9.93
N GLU A 17 9.93 38.00 10.43
CA GLU A 17 11.32 38.00 9.94
C GLU A 17 12.01 36.71 10.39
N VAL A 18 12.30 35.81 9.45
CA VAL A 18 13.05 34.58 9.72
C VAL A 18 14.51 34.80 9.37
N SER A 19 15.39 34.82 10.38
CA SER A 19 16.83 34.87 10.17
C SER A 19 17.35 33.50 9.71
N CYS A 20 17.64 33.35 8.42
CA CYS A 20 18.28 32.16 7.87
C CYS A 20 19.81 32.35 7.79
N GLN A 21 20.58 31.44 8.36
CA GLN A 21 22.01 31.34 8.11
C GLN A 21 22.20 30.48 6.84
N VAL A 22 22.51 31.13 5.72
CA VAL A 22 22.76 30.44 4.45
C VAL A 22 24.09 29.69 4.53
N SER A 23 24.04 28.36 4.47
CA SER A 23 25.21 27.52 4.25
C SER A 23 25.51 27.46 2.74
N HIS A 24 26.78 27.40 2.36
CA HIS A 24 27.26 27.43 0.95
C HIS A 24 26.93 26.18 0.11
N TYR A 25 26.03 25.33 0.60
CA TYR A 25 25.61 24.07 0.01
C TYR A 25 24.08 24.06 0.04
N ALA A 26 23.42 23.37 -0.90
CA ALA A 26 21.97 23.39 -1.14
C ALA A 26 21.09 22.83 0.02
N GLN A 27 21.31 23.30 1.24
CA GLN A 27 20.70 22.87 2.49
C GLN A 27 20.30 24.09 3.32
N LEU A 28 19.04 24.10 3.74
CA LEU A 28 18.40 25.13 4.54
C LEU A 28 17.94 24.52 5.87
N ALA A 29 18.50 24.98 6.98
CA ALA A 29 17.99 24.61 8.31
C ALA A 29 16.82 25.53 8.70
N PHE A 30 15.65 24.95 8.98
CA PHE A 30 14.48 25.66 9.49
C PHE A 30 13.89 24.90 10.68
N LEU A 31 13.86 25.56 11.85
CA LEU A 31 13.47 24.94 13.13
C LEU A 31 14.27 23.65 13.39
N ASP A 32 13.56 22.53 13.52
CA ASP A 32 14.10 21.20 13.75
C ASP A 32 14.21 20.39 12.44
N VAL A 33 14.21 21.02 11.26
CA VAL A 33 14.26 20.34 9.96
C VAL A 33 15.36 20.93 9.06
N LEU A 34 16.19 20.06 8.50
CA LEU A 34 17.15 20.38 7.46
C LEU A 34 16.51 20.03 6.11
N VAL A 35 16.27 21.04 5.29
CA VAL A 35 15.71 20.89 3.94
C VAL A 35 16.87 21.00 2.94
N GLY A 36 17.22 19.88 2.33
CA GLY A 36 18.17 19.82 1.23
C GLY A 36 17.47 19.64 -0.10
N ARG A 37 18.12 20.08 -1.19
CA ARG A 37 17.70 19.69 -2.54
C ARG A 37 18.88 19.11 -3.31
N GLU A 38 18.67 17.92 -3.85
CA GLU A 38 19.56 17.31 -4.82
C GLU A 38 18.86 17.46 -6.19
N ASP A 39 19.31 18.45 -6.97
CA ASP A 39 18.83 18.78 -8.32
C ASP A 39 17.32 19.11 -8.45
N TRP A 40 16.67 18.63 -9.51
CA TRP A 40 15.24 18.84 -9.81
C TRP A 40 14.32 17.93 -8.99
N SER A 41 14.88 17.04 -8.18
CA SER A 41 14.11 16.14 -7.32
C SER A 41 13.33 16.90 -6.25
N ASP A 42 12.41 16.19 -5.62
CA ASP A 42 11.69 16.67 -4.45
C ASP A 42 12.66 17.04 -3.32
N PRO A 43 12.34 18.06 -2.51
CA PRO A 43 13.17 18.43 -1.37
C PRO A 43 13.34 17.26 -0.40
N LYS A 44 14.58 16.92 -0.09
CA LYS A 44 14.94 15.93 0.93
C LYS A 44 14.93 16.62 2.29
N THR A 45 14.11 16.15 3.21
CA THR A 45 14.06 16.68 4.56
C THR A 45 14.62 15.67 5.56
N LYS A 46 15.40 16.16 6.54
CA LYS A 46 15.92 15.40 7.69
C LYS A 46 15.65 16.18 8.97
N VAL A 47 15.56 15.56 10.14
CA VAL A 47 15.43 16.35 11.37
C VAL A 47 16.78 16.98 11.72
N PHE A 48 16.78 18.30 11.81
CA PHE A 48 17.90 19.09 12.29
C PHE A 48 17.80 19.24 13.81
N SER A 49 18.54 18.44 14.56
CA SER A 49 18.61 18.65 16.01
C SER A 49 19.87 19.43 16.38
N LYS A 50 19.71 20.58 17.05
CA LYS A 50 20.80 21.15 17.84
C LYS A 50 20.99 20.22 19.04
N ALA A 51 22.06 19.41 18.99
CA ALA A 51 22.36 18.38 19.98
C ALA A 51 22.18 18.87 21.43
N THR A 52 22.54 20.12 21.73
CA THR A 52 22.60 20.63 23.11
C THR A 52 21.26 20.67 23.86
N ASN A 53 20.15 21.05 23.22
CA ASN A 53 18.89 21.32 23.95
C ASN A 53 18.15 20.03 24.33
N THR A 54 18.07 19.08 23.40
CA THR A 54 17.38 17.81 23.59
C THR A 54 18.13 16.91 24.57
N MET A 55 19.48 16.96 24.55
CA MET A 55 20.34 16.19 25.45
C MET A 55 20.11 16.55 26.92
N GLN A 56 19.91 17.82 27.24
CA GLN A 56 19.70 18.27 28.62
C GLN A 56 18.36 17.81 29.19
N ILE A 57 17.29 17.93 28.40
CA ILE A 57 15.93 17.53 28.82
C ILE A 57 15.90 16.04 29.14
N LEU A 58 16.59 15.25 28.31
CA LEU A 58 16.55 13.80 28.36
C LEU A 58 17.61 13.18 29.30
N ASN A 59 18.59 13.94 29.79
CA ASN A 59 19.58 13.45 30.76
C ASN A 59 18.94 13.12 32.12
N PHE A 60 19.16 11.94 32.69
CA PHE A 60 18.63 11.60 34.02
C PHE A 60 19.06 12.50 35.18
N ASN A 61 20.23 13.12 35.10
CA ASN A 61 20.73 13.97 36.18
C ASN A 61 19.97 15.30 36.29
N THR A 62 19.08 15.60 35.34
CA THR A 62 18.20 16.78 35.42
C THR A 62 16.91 16.44 36.16
N ASN A 63 16.48 17.34 37.04
CA ASN A 63 15.27 17.19 37.88
C ASN A 63 13.94 17.24 37.10
N HIS A 64 13.95 17.04 35.79
CA HIS A 64 12.71 16.97 35.01
C HIS A 64 11.92 15.68 35.32
N PRO A 65 10.59 15.74 35.47
CA PRO A 65 9.78 14.55 35.70
C PRO A 65 9.92 13.50 34.59
N ILE A 66 9.87 12.21 34.95
CA ILE A 66 9.97 11.08 34.01
C ILE A 66 8.90 11.17 32.91
N ARG A 67 7.68 11.63 33.24
CA ARG A 67 6.61 11.83 32.25
C ARG A 67 7.00 12.82 31.14
N HIS A 68 7.70 13.90 31.48
CA HIS A 68 8.14 14.91 30.52
C HIS A 68 9.24 14.34 29.61
N LYS A 69 10.16 13.59 30.20
CA LYS A 69 11.21 12.86 29.48
C LYS A 69 10.61 11.88 28.46
N ILE A 70 9.67 11.03 28.88
CA ILE A 70 8.95 10.10 27.98
C ILE A 70 8.20 10.86 26.88
N SER A 71 7.52 11.95 27.22
CA SER A 71 6.82 12.78 26.22
C SER A 71 7.78 13.36 25.19
N CYS A 72 8.94 13.81 25.63
CA CYS A 72 9.98 14.34 24.75
C CYS A 72 10.49 13.26 23.79
N VAL A 73 10.78 12.04 24.28
CA VAL A 73 11.16 10.89 23.44
C VAL A 73 10.09 10.59 22.38
N ARG A 74 8.82 10.49 22.76
CA ARG A 74 7.72 10.25 21.81
C ARG A 74 7.63 11.32 20.73
N THR A 75 7.83 12.59 21.11
CA THR A 75 7.84 13.70 20.16
C THR A 75 9.00 13.61 19.18
N LEU A 76 10.18 13.12 19.60
CA LEU A 76 11.32 12.93 18.71
C LEU A 76 11.06 11.87 17.64
N TYR A 77 10.59 10.68 18.03
CA TYR A 77 10.26 9.64 17.04
C TYR A 77 9.19 10.08 16.05
N ARG A 78 8.12 10.74 16.54
CA ARG A 78 7.07 11.30 15.66
C ARG A 78 7.61 12.33 14.68
N ARG A 79 8.63 13.10 15.08
CA ARG A 79 9.28 14.09 14.22
C ARG A 79 10.11 13.40 13.14
N GLY A 80 10.95 12.44 13.49
CA GLY A 80 11.72 11.68 12.49
C GLY A 80 10.81 10.97 11.49
N GLU A 81 9.74 10.34 11.97
CA GLU A 81 8.74 9.69 11.11
C GLU A 81 8.05 10.66 10.13
N LYS A 82 7.68 11.85 10.62
CA LYS A 82 6.93 12.84 9.85
C LYS A 82 7.80 13.70 8.94
N HIS A 83 9.04 14.00 9.35
CA HIS A 83 9.89 15.00 8.71
C HIS A 83 11.02 14.40 7.87
N CYS A 84 11.34 13.12 7.99
CA CYS A 84 12.28 12.47 7.05
C CYS A 84 11.54 12.07 5.77
N SER A 85 12.04 12.49 4.61
CA SER A 85 11.49 12.08 3.32
C SER A 85 11.86 10.63 3.00
N GLU A 86 13.15 10.29 3.15
CA GLU A 86 13.71 9.01 2.72
C GLU A 86 13.66 7.94 3.83
N PRO A 87 13.42 6.66 3.48
CA PRO A 87 13.42 5.58 4.46
C PRO A 87 14.80 5.37 5.11
N GLU A 88 15.90 5.57 4.39
CA GLU A 88 17.26 5.46 4.95
C GLU A 88 17.51 6.53 6.01
N ASP A 89 17.03 7.75 5.77
CA ASP A 89 17.15 8.86 6.72
C ASP A 89 16.31 8.61 7.98
N LYS A 90 15.11 8.02 7.84
CA LYS A 90 14.29 7.58 8.98
C LYS A 90 15.03 6.58 9.85
N VAL A 91 15.68 5.58 9.23
CA VAL A 91 16.45 4.56 9.94
C VAL A 91 17.67 5.15 10.62
N ALA A 92 18.43 5.99 9.93
CA ALA A 92 19.61 6.65 10.48
C ALA A 92 19.26 7.55 11.67
N GLU A 93 18.15 8.28 11.58
CA GLU A 93 17.69 9.17 12.62
C GLU A 93 17.14 8.41 13.84
N ASN A 94 16.33 7.37 13.61
CA ASN A 94 15.85 6.49 14.68
C ASN A 94 17.00 5.81 15.42
N SER A 95 18.01 5.32 14.70
CA SER A 95 19.23 4.76 15.30
C SER A 95 19.96 5.81 16.18
N THR A 96 20.02 7.05 15.72
CA THR A 96 20.61 8.15 16.50
C THR A 96 19.80 8.44 17.77
N PHE A 97 18.47 8.47 17.68
CA PHE A 97 17.59 8.62 18.85
C PHE A 97 17.69 7.45 19.81
N ASP A 98 17.71 6.21 19.31
CA ASP A 98 17.87 5.00 20.11
C ASP A 98 19.18 5.06 20.90
N ASN A 99 20.31 5.35 20.24
CA ASN A 99 21.60 5.51 20.88
C ASN A 99 21.58 6.61 21.95
N PHE A 100 20.92 7.72 21.65
CA PHE A 100 20.78 8.83 22.57
C PHE A 100 19.93 8.48 23.80
N VAL A 101 18.75 7.88 23.59
CA VAL A 101 17.86 7.40 24.65
C VAL A 101 18.59 6.35 25.48
N ASN A 102 19.31 5.42 24.88
CA ASN A 102 20.09 4.42 25.60
C ASN A 102 21.18 5.07 26.48
N ARG A 103 21.86 6.11 25.99
CA ARG A 103 22.90 6.80 26.75
C ARG A 103 22.35 7.65 27.90
N CYS A 104 21.19 8.30 27.71
CA CYS A 104 20.66 9.30 28.65
C CYS A 104 19.52 8.79 29.53
N MET A 105 18.81 7.74 29.09
CA MET A 105 17.60 7.16 29.69
C MET A 105 17.75 5.71 30.16
N LEU A 106 18.94 5.10 30.10
CA LEU A 106 19.20 3.88 30.88
C LEU A 106 19.92 4.20 32.21
N LYS A 107 19.15 4.17 33.31
CA LYS A 107 19.67 3.48 34.48
C LYS A 107 19.73 2.04 34.02
N ARG A 108 20.85 1.32 34.27
CA ARG A 108 20.88 -0.13 34.06
C ARG A 108 19.59 -0.67 34.67
N GLY A 109 18.67 -1.12 33.81
CA GLY A 109 17.44 -1.75 34.28
C GLY A 109 17.83 -2.88 35.23
N ASP A 110 16.97 -3.20 36.18
CA ASP A 110 17.19 -4.44 36.91
C ASP A 110 17.33 -5.60 35.90
N ALA A 111 18.13 -6.61 36.26
CA ALA A 111 18.48 -7.68 35.33
C ALA A 111 17.22 -8.34 34.73
N ALA A 112 16.13 -8.41 35.50
CA ALA A 112 14.85 -8.93 35.09
C ALA A 112 14.18 -8.13 33.96
N SER A 113 14.23 -6.80 33.99
CA SER A 113 13.65 -5.98 32.91
C SER A 113 14.47 -6.08 31.62
N LEU A 114 15.80 -6.18 31.75
CA LEU A 114 16.69 -6.35 30.60
C LEU A 114 16.46 -7.72 29.93
N GLU A 115 16.32 -8.77 30.72
CA GLU A 115 16.03 -10.12 30.24
C GLU A 115 14.69 -10.18 29.49
N LYS A 116 13.63 -9.56 30.03
CA LYS A 116 12.33 -9.46 29.34
C LYS A 116 12.43 -8.77 27.98
N ALA A 117 13.20 -7.68 27.90
CA ALA A 117 13.42 -6.97 26.64
C ALA A 117 14.19 -7.83 25.62
N GLU A 118 15.23 -8.56 26.06
CA GLU A 118 15.98 -9.47 25.19
C GLU A 118 15.14 -10.66 24.74
N VAL A 119 14.32 -11.24 25.61
CA VAL A 119 13.36 -12.29 25.25
C VAL A 119 12.36 -11.78 24.22
N ALA A 120 11.80 -10.58 24.41
CA ALA A 120 10.88 -9.98 23.45
C ALA A 120 11.52 -9.77 22.08
N LYS A 121 12.78 -9.31 22.02
CA LYS A 121 13.53 -9.18 20.76
C LYS A 121 13.77 -10.53 20.08
N ARG A 122 14.08 -11.59 20.83
CA ARG A 122 14.25 -12.95 20.28
C ARG A 122 12.95 -13.48 19.70
N ASN A 123 11.85 -13.30 20.44
CA ASN A 123 10.52 -13.71 19.98
C ASN A 123 10.14 -12.96 18.70
N LEU A 124 10.36 -11.64 18.63
CA LEU A 124 10.10 -10.86 17.43
C LEU A 124 10.87 -11.40 16.23
N ARG A 125 12.18 -11.64 16.37
CA ARG A 125 13.00 -12.22 15.28
C ARG A 125 12.51 -13.60 14.84
N GLN A 126 12.05 -14.42 15.79
CA GLN A 126 11.49 -15.73 15.48
C GLN A 126 10.18 -15.62 14.70
N GLU A 127 9.29 -14.71 15.11
CA GLU A 127 8.02 -14.47 14.41
C GLU A 127 8.25 -13.86 13.02
N GLU A 128 9.21 -12.94 12.87
CA GLU A 128 9.63 -12.41 11.56
C GLU A 128 10.14 -13.53 10.64
N ALA A 129 10.95 -14.45 11.16
CA ALA A 129 11.44 -15.60 10.40
C ALA A 129 10.32 -16.57 10.01
N ARG A 130 9.38 -16.83 10.93
CA ARG A 130 8.18 -17.66 10.67
C ARG A 130 7.30 -17.04 9.59
N LEU A 131 7.03 -15.74 9.70
CA LEU A 131 6.26 -15.00 8.72
C LEU A 131 6.93 -15.08 7.35
N LYS A 132 8.24 -14.82 7.28
CA LYS A 132 9.01 -14.92 6.04
C LYS A 132 8.91 -16.31 5.43
N GLN A 133 9.11 -17.37 6.23
CA GLN A 133 9.00 -18.75 5.76
C GLN A 133 7.59 -19.06 5.22
N SER A 134 6.54 -18.59 5.89
CA SER A 134 5.17 -18.76 5.43
C SER A 134 4.91 -18.03 4.12
N THR A 135 5.40 -16.80 3.97
CA THR A 135 5.29 -16.02 2.74
C THR A 135 6.02 -16.74 1.61
N ASP A 136 7.25 -17.17 1.82
CA ASP A 136 8.04 -17.89 0.82
C ASP A 136 7.34 -19.19 0.38
N ALA A 137 6.78 -19.96 1.32
CA ALA A 137 6.01 -21.16 1.01
C ALA A 137 4.74 -20.85 0.19
N PHE A 138 4.02 -19.76 0.52
CA PHE A 138 2.84 -19.32 -0.23
C PHE A 138 3.18 -18.91 -1.66
N MET A 139 4.28 -18.18 -1.84
CA MET A 139 4.79 -17.73 -3.14
C MET A 139 5.23 -18.91 -4.02
N GLN A 140 5.78 -19.99 -3.43
CA GLN A 140 6.15 -21.18 -4.20
C GLN A 140 4.96 -21.88 -4.86
N VAL A 141 3.78 -21.85 -4.23
CA VAL A 141 2.54 -22.47 -4.76
C VAL A 141 1.79 -21.51 -5.69
N GLU A 142 2.15 -20.22 -5.70
CA GLU A 142 1.47 -19.19 -6.49
C GLU A 142 1.48 -19.43 -8.00
N PRO A 143 2.59 -19.86 -8.65
CA PRO A 143 2.59 -20.16 -10.08
C PRO A 143 1.58 -21.25 -10.46
N GLN A 144 1.40 -22.25 -9.59
CA GLN A 144 0.43 -23.33 -9.82
C GLN A 144 -1.00 -22.81 -9.74
N ARG A 145 -1.31 -21.93 -8.76
CA ARG A 145 -2.62 -21.28 -8.67
C ARG A 145 -2.91 -20.41 -9.89
N ILE A 146 -1.93 -19.64 -10.35
CA ILE A 146 -2.04 -18.81 -11.56
C ILE A 146 -2.31 -19.70 -12.77
N ALA A 147 -1.57 -20.81 -12.93
CA ALA A 147 -1.79 -21.74 -14.03
C ALA A 147 -3.18 -22.39 -14.00
N MET A 148 -3.68 -22.76 -12.82
CA MET A 148 -5.05 -23.28 -12.67
C MET A 148 -6.11 -22.25 -13.11
N LEU A 149 -5.95 -20.98 -12.72
CA LEU A 149 -6.85 -19.91 -13.11
C LEU A 149 -6.77 -19.61 -14.62
N GLN A 150 -5.57 -19.64 -15.20
CA GLN A 150 -5.37 -19.49 -16.64
C GLN A 150 -6.06 -20.60 -17.42
N ASN A 151 -5.87 -21.86 -17.02
CA ASN A 151 -6.54 -23.00 -17.65
C ASN A 151 -8.07 -22.87 -17.57
N ALA A 152 -8.62 -22.45 -16.41
CA ALA A 152 -10.05 -22.24 -16.28
C ALA A 152 -10.55 -21.15 -17.24
N ALA A 153 -9.83 -20.03 -17.33
CA ALA A 153 -10.17 -18.95 -18.26
C ALA A 153 -10.08 -19.39 -19.73
N GLU A 154 -9.09 -20.21 -20.09
CA GLU A 154 -8.96 -20.78 -21.44
C GLU A 154 -10.16 -21.67 -21.80
N ILE A 155 -10.58 -22.54 -20.88
CA ILE A 155 -11.76 -23.40 -21.07
C ILE A 155 -13.02 -22.54 -21.26
N GLU A 156 -13.21 -21.50 -20.44
CA GLU A 156 -14.33 -20.58 -20.60
C GLU A 156 -14.30 -19.86 -21.95
N CYS A 157 -13.13 -19.35 -22.36
CA CYS A 157 -12.97 -18.68 -23.65
C CYS A 157 -13.30 -19.62 -24.82
N GLU A 158 -12.84 -20.87 -24.75
CA GLU A 158 -13.11 -21.87 -25.78
C GLU A 158 -14.61 -22.20 -25.87
N TYR A 159 -15.28 -22.32 -24.72
CA TYR A 159 -16.72 -22.53 -24.65
C TYR A 159 -17.48 -21.39 -25.33
N TYR A 160 -17.19 -20.13 -24.99
CA TYR A 160 -17.86 -18.98 -25.58
C TYR A 160 -17.55 -18.83 -27.07
N ARG A 161 -16.33 -19.14 -27.51
CA ARG A 161 -15.97 -19.13 -28.94
C ARG A 161 -16.82 -20.14 -29.72
N LYS A 162 -16.91 -21.39 -29.25
CA LYS A 162 -17.71 -22.44 -29.88
C LYS A 162 -19.20 -22.09 -29.90
N ALA A 163 -19.72 -21.52 -28.81
CA ALA A 163 -21.10 -21.05 -28.76
C ALA A 163 -21.35 -19.94 -29.79
N ALA A 164 -20.45 -18.97 -29.92
CA ALA A 164 -20.57 -17.89 -30.89
C ALA A 164 -20.55 -18.40 -32.34
N GLU A 165 -19.69 -19.37 -32.66
CA GLU A 165 -19.63 -20.04 -33.97
C GLU A 165 -20.98 -20.71 -34.31
N ALA A 166 -21.54 -21.49 -33.38
CA ALA A 166 -22.84 -22.14 -33.56
C ALA A 166 -23.98 -21.13 -33.77
N PHE A 167 -24.00 -20.01 -33.01
CA PHE A 167 -24.99 -18.97 -33.21
C PHE A 167 -24.85 -18.27 -34.58
N GLN A 168 -23.62 -18.08 -35.06
CA GLN A 168 -23.35 -17.49 -36.36
C GLN A 168 -23.79 -18.40 -37.51
N GLU A 169 -23.58 -19.72 -37.38
CA GLU A 169 -24.11 -20.71 -38.33
C GLU A 169 -25.65 -20.68 -38.38
N LEU A 170 -26.30 -20.65 -37.22
CA LEU A 170 -27.75 -20.54 -37.16
C LEU A 170 -28.25 -19.23 -37.79
N GLN A 171 -27.58 -18.11 -37.53
CA GLN A 171 -27.95 -16.82 -38.10
C GLN A 171 -27.78 -16.80 -39.63
N THR A 172 -26.70 -17.38 -40.15
CA THR A 172 -26.49 -17.47 -41.60
C THR A 172 -27.54 -18.35 -42.27
N ALA A 173 -27.88 -19.50 -41.68
CA ALA A 173 -28.96 -20.36 -42.18
C ALA A 173 -30.33 -19.65 -42.18
N LEU A 174 -30.68 -18.96 -41.09
CA LEU A 174 -31.93 -18.18 -41.03
C LEU A 174 -31.97 -17.05 -42.05
N THR A 175 -30.83 -16.40 -42.30
CA THR A 175 -30.73 -15.33 -43.30
C THR A 175 -30.94 -15.89 -44.71
N GLN A 176 -30.32 -17.02 -45.04
CA GLN A 176 -30.53 -17.71 -46.31
C GLN A 176 -31.99 -18.13 -46.52
N ILE A 177 -32.64 -18.70 -45.50
CA ILE A 177 -34.06 -19.06 -45.56
C ILE A 177 -34.93 -17.81 -45.81
N LYS A 178 -34.64 -16.70 -45.12
CA LYS A 178 -35.36 -15.45 -45.31
C LYS A 178 -35.19 -14.89 -46.73
N GLU A 179 -33.99 -14.95 -47.29
CA GLU A 179 -33.71 -14.52 -48.66
C GLU A 179 -34.45 -15.38 -49.68
N LEU A 180 -34.44 -16.70 -49.52
CA LEU A 180 -35.19 -17.64 -50.37
C LEU A 180 -36.71 -17.40 -50.31
N ALA A 181 -37.24 -17.10 -49.13
CA ALA A 181 -38.66 -16.77 -48.94
C ALA A 181 -39.04 -15.44 -49.60
N LEU A 182 -38.13 -14.46 -49.65
CA LEU A 182 -38.36 -13.19 -50.33
C LEU A 182 -38.28 -13.31 -51.88
N SER A 183 -37.54 -14.29 -52.41
CA SER A 183 -37.43 -14.53 -53.85
C SER A 183 -38.58 -15.35 -54.45
N ASN A 184 -39.37 -16.04 -53.61
CA ASN A 184 -40.53 -16.85 -54.03
C ASN A 184 -41.83 -16.28 -53.43
N PRO A 185 -42.61 -15.46 -54.17
CA PRO A 185 -43.80 -14.79 -53.62
C PRO A 185 -45.03 -15.69 -53.40
N GLU A 186 -44.94 -17.02 -53.59
CA GLU A 186 -46.05 -17.93 -53.36
C GLU A 186 -45.85 -18.76 -52.08
N VAL A 187 -46.16 -18.18 -50.92
CA VAL A 187 -46.63 -18.97 -49.77
C VAL A 187 -47.88 -18.33 -49.21
N SER A 188 -49.01 -18.82 -49.72
CA SER A 188 -50.36 -18.55 -49.26
C SER A 188 -50.56 -19.04 -47.82
N HIS A 189 -51.07 -18.15 -46.97
CA HIS A 189 -51.85 -18.34 -45.74
C HIS A 189 -51.79 -19.71 -45.05
N GLY A 190 -51.04 -19.80 -43.95
CA GLY A 190 -51.11 -20.97 -43.06
C GLY A 190 -50.31 -20.86 -41.76
N THR A 191 -50.18 -19.67 -41.15
CA THR A 191 -49.29 -19.46 -39.98
C THR A 191 -50.00 -18.99 -38.72
N GLU A 192 -51.25 -19.37 -38.46
CA GLU A 192 -51.94 -19.03 -37.20
C GLU A 192 -51.98 -20.16 -36.15
N ASP A 193 -51.58 -21.40 -36.47
CA ASP A 193 -51.77 -22.54 -35.56
C ASP A 193 -50.57 -22.91 -34.67
N TYR A 194 -49.41 -22.25 -34.78
CA TYR A 194 -48.19 -22.73 -34.09
C TYR A 194 -48.02 -22.25 -32.63
N ILE A 195 -48.90 -21.38 -32.12
CA ILE A 195 -48.72 -20.75 -30.79
C ILE A 195 -49.23 -21.62 -29.62
N HIS A 196 -49.94 -22.73 -29.86
CA HIS A 196 -50.62 -23.47 -28.78
C HIS A 196 -49.98 -24.78 -28.31
N THR A 197 -48.70 -25.04 -28.63
CA THR A 197 -48.02 -26.23 -28.07
C THR A 197 -47.41 -25.90 -26.70
N PRO A 198 -47.71 -26.65 -25.61
CA PRO A 198 -47.15 -26.36 -24.29
C PRO A 198 -45.62 -26.43 -24.32
N ARG A 199 -44.97 -25.38 -23.86
CA ARG A 199 -43.51 -25.29 -23.74
C ARG A 199 -43.04 -26.38 -22.77
N GLN A 200 -42.31 -27.37 -23.24
CA GLN A 200 -41.75 -28.43 -22.40
C GLN A 200 -40.74 -27.79 -21.43
N GLU A 201 -41.08 -27.75 -20.14
CA GLU A 201 -40.19 -27.25 -19.09
C GLU A 201 -39.02 -28.21 -18.92
N PHE A 202 -37.86 -27.87 -19.51
CA PHE A 202 -36.61 -28.55 -19.21
C PHE A 202 -36.07 -28.04 -17.87
N ALA A 203 -36.40 -28.75 -16.80
CA ALA A 203 -35.76 -28.57 -15.51
C ALA A 203 -34.35 -29.16 -15.55
N TYR A 204 -33.32 -28.31 -15.58
CA TYR A 204 -31.95 -28.76 -15.41
C TYR A 204 -31.68 -28.95 -13.91
N SER A 205 -31.58 -30.21 -13.47
CA SER A 205 -31.05 -30.54 -12.14
C SER A 205 -29.54 -30.75 -12.25
N THR A 206 -28.76 -29.76 -11.83
CA THR A 206 -27.32 -29.95 -11.60
C THR A 206 -27.14 -30.70 -10.28
N VAL A 207 -26.78 -31.98 -10.36
CA VAL A 207 -26.30 -32.74 -9.20
C VAL A 207 -24.84 -32.35 -8.98
N ILE A 208 -24.58 -31.54 -7.97
CA ILE A 208 -23.21 -31.27 -7.48
C ILE A 208 -22.90 -32.36 -6.45
N GLU A 209 -22.18 -33.40 -6.86
CA GLU A 209 -21.58 -34.34 -5.90
C GLU A 209 -20.42 -33.67 -5.19
N SER A 210 -20.67 -33.20 -3.96
CA SER A 210 -19.61 -32.75 -3.05
C SER A 210 -18.89 -33.97 -2.45
N LYS A 211 -17.77 -34.37 -3.06
CA LYS A 211 -16.81 -35.24 -2.37
C LYS A 211 -15.91 -34.37 -1.50
N PHE A 212 -16.37 -34.10 -0.28
CA PHE A 212 -15.47 -33.73 0.82
C PHE A 212 -15.05 -35.01 1.53
N CYS A 213 -13.76 -35.32 1.47
CA CYS A 213 -13.08 -36.27 2.35
C CYS A 213 -11.70 -35.69 2.69
#